data_AF-A0A240F7Q1-F1
#
_entry.id   AF-A0A240F7Q1-F1
#
_cell.length_a   1.000
_cell.length_b   1.000
_cell.length_c   1.000
_cell.angle_alpha   90.00
_cell.angle_beta   90.00
_cell.angle_gamma   90.00
#
_symmetry.space_group_name_H-M   'P 1'
#
loop_
_entity.id
_entity.type
_entity.pdbx_description
1 polymer ?
#
loop_
_entity_poly.entity_id
_entity_poly.type
_entity_poly.pdbx_seq_one_letter_code
_entity_poly.pdbx_strand_id
1 'polypeptide(L)' 'DQDGDGQITTKELGTVMRSLGQNPSESELQDMINEVDADNNGTIDFPEFLT' A
#
# COMPACT_ATOMS: atom_id res chain seq x y z
N ASP A 1 -6.34 4.96 0.62
CA ASP A 1 -7.70 5.18 1.12
C ASP A 1 -8.61 5.88 0.11
N GLN A 2 -8.99 5.12 -0.92
CA GLN A 2 -9.95 5.51 -1.95
C GLN A 2 -11.39 5.20 -1.51
N ASP A 3 -11.58 4.23 -0.61
CA ASP A 3 -12.86 3.77 -0.09
C ASP A 3 -13.18 4.29 1.32
N GLY A 4 -12.23 4.93 2.00
CA GLY A 4 -12.42 5.59 3.29
C GLY A 4 -12.35 4.64 4.49
N ASP A 5 -11.70 3.48 4.34
CA ASP A 5 -11.63 2.43 5.36
C ASP A 5 -10.47 2.62 6.35
N GLY A 6 -9.60 3.60 6.10
CA GLY A 6 -8.43 3.92 6.92
C GLY A 6 -7.22 3.02 6.69
N GLN A 7 -7.26 2.19 5.65
CA GLN A 7 -6.19 1.29 5.25
C GLN A 7 -5.74 1.62 3.81
N ILE A 8 -4.56 1.14 3.44
CA ILE A 8 -4.05 1.21 2.06
C ILE A 8 -3.73 -0.20 1.62
N THR A 9 -4.52 -0.69 0.68
CA THR A 9 -4.32 -1.98 0.04
C THR A 9 -3.28 -1.90 -1.08
N THR A 10 -2.74 -3.05 -1.50
CA THR A 10 -1.86 -3.14 -2.69
C THR A 10 -2.48 -2.53 -3.94
N LYS A 11 -3.81 -2.63 -4.09
CA LYS A 11 -4.56 -2.06 -5.23
C LYS A 11 -4.56 -0.54 -5.22
N GLU A 12 -4.75 0.06 -4.06
CA GLU A 12 -4.75 1.52 -3.91
C GLU A 12 -3.34 2.07 -4.06
N LEU A 13 -2.35 1.42 -3.44
CA LEU A 13 -0.94 1.75 -3.63
C LEU A 13 -0.56 1.67 -5.12
N GLY A 14 -0.97 0.59 -5.81
CA GLY A 14 -0.76 0.41 -7.24
C GLY A 14 -1.44 1.47 -8.10
N THR A 15 -2.64 1.93 -7.71
CA THR A 15 -3.37 3.00 -8.40
C THR A 15 -2.62 4.33 -8.29
N VAL A 16 -2.14 4.66 -7.09
CA VAL A 16 -1.33 5.86 -6.84
C VAL A 16 -0.01 5.81 -7.62
N MET A 17 0.74 4.71 -7.54
CA MET A 17 1.99 4.53 -8.27
C MET A 17 1.82 4.69 -9.79
N ARG A 18 0.74 4.14 -10.35
CA ARG A 18 0.42 4.29 -11.78
C ARG A 18 0.03 5.71 -12.16
N SER A 19 -0.68 6.42 -11.28
CA SER A 19 -0.99 7.84 -11.50
C SER A 19 0.26 8.73 -11.49
N LEU A 20 1.32 8.31 -10.79
CA LEU A 20 2.63 8.96 -10.76
C LEU A 20 3.55 8.53 -11.93
N GLY A 21 3.05 7.69 -12.84
CA GLY A 21 3.77 7.22 -14.02
C GLY A 21 4.68 6.00 -13.78
N GLN A 22 4.62 5.38 -12.60
CA GLN A 22 5.28 4.11 -12.34
C GLN A 22 4.39 2.92 -12.72
N ASN A 23 4.95 1.76 -12.96
CA ASN A 23 4.15 0.56 -13.30
C ASN A 23 4.67 -0.67 -12.54
N PRO A 24 4.59 -0.66 -11.20
CA PRO A 24 5.05 -1.78 -10.40
C PRO A 24 4.18 -3.02 -10.65
N SER A 25 4.82 -4.18 -10.55
CA SER A 25 4.17 -5.47 -10.48
C SER A 25 3.47 -5.66 -9.14
N GLU A 26 2.57 -6.65 -9.08
CA GLU A 26 1.86 -7.00 -7.83
C GLU A 26 2.83 -7.49 -6.75
N SER A 27 3.91 -8.17 -7.13
CA SER A 27 4.97 -8.59 -6.19
C SER A 27 5.71 -7.38 -5.60
N GLU A 28 6.10 -6.40 -6.42
CA GLU A 28 6.77 -5.19 -5.93
C GLU A 28 5.86 -4.40 -4.99
N LEU A 29 4.55 -4.30 -5.31
CA LEU A 29 3.58 -3.66 -4.42
C LEU A 29 3.44 -4.42 -3.10
N GLN A 30 3.43 -5.75 -3.14
CA GLN A 30 3.37 -6.57 -1.94
C GLN A 30 4.64 -6.41 -1.09
N ASP A 31 5.82 -6.39 -1.73
CA ASP A 31 7.09 -6.18 -1.03
C ASP A 31 7.11 -4.81 -0.34
N MET A 32 6.63 -3.75 -1.01
CA MET A 32 6.51 -2.42 -0.42
C MET A 32 5.56 -2.37 0.78
N ILE A 33 4.45 -3.11 0.74
CA ILE A 33 3.56 -3.23 1.91
C ILE A 33 4.25 -3.99 3.03
N ASN A 34 4.83 -5.15 2.72
CA ASN A 34 5.49 -6.01 3.73
C ASN A 34 6.64 -5.30 4.48
N GLU A 35 7.25 -4.26 3.89
CA GLU A 35 8.29 -3.47 4.56
C GLU A 35 7.77 -2.61 5.71
N VAL A 36 6.49 -2.21 5.68
CA VAL A 36 5.87 -1.29 6.64
C VAL A 36 4.70 -1.90 7.41
N ASP A 37 4.16 -3.02 6.93
CA ASP A 37 3.10 -3.83 7.54
C ASP A 37 3.62 -4.52 8.80
N ALA A 38 3.48 -3.83 9.93
CA ALA A 38 4.00 -4.27 11.22
C ALA A 38 3.13 -5.36 11.85
N ASP A 39 1.83 -5.32 11.59
CA ASP A 39 0.86 -6.27 12.12
C ASP A 39 0.64 -7.51 11.20
N ASN A 40 1.20 -7.47 9.99
CA ASN A 40 1.12 -8.49 8.95
C ASN A 40 -0.32 -8.73 8.44
N ASN A 41 -1.13 -7.67 8.38
CA ASN A 41 -2.50 -7.72 7.88
C ASN A 41 -2.62 -7.61 6.34
N GLY A 42 -1.50 -7.33 5.65
CA GLY A 42 -1.42 -7.22 4.19
C GLY A 42 -1.90 -5.87 3.64
N THR A 43 -2.04 -4.86 4.49
CA THR A 43 -2.39 -3.48 4.18
C THR A 43 -1.49 -2.54 4.97
N ILE A 44 -1.57 -1.24 4.70
CA ILE A 44 -0.89 -0.20 5.48
C ILE A 44 -1.96 0.62 6.19
N ASP A 45 -1.98 0.58 7.52
CA ASP A 45 -2.84 1.45 8.31
C ASP A 45 -2.21 2.84 8.52
N PHE A 46 -3.01 3.79 9.03
CA PHE A 46 -2.52 5.15 9.25
C PHE A 46 -1.32 5.23 10.23
N PRO A 47 -1.31 4.51 11.37
CA PRO A 47 -0.12 4.36 12.21
C PRO A 47 1.12 3.86 11.45
N GLU A 48 1.01 2.80 10.66
CA GLU A 48 2.10 2.18 9.89
C GLU A 48 2.69 3.15 8.86
N PHE A 49 1.85 4.00 8.26
CA PHE A 49 2.31 5.04 7.33
C PHE A 49 3.19 6.13 7.99
N LEU A 50 3.10 6.33 9.30
CA LEU A 50 3.82 7.39 10.02
C LEU A 50 5.14 6.92 10.65
N THR A 51 5.43 5.62 10.61
CA THR A 51 6.65 4.99 11.15
C THR A 51 7.74 4.87 10.10
#